data_AF-A0A4V1AU86-F1
#
_entry.id   AF-A0A4V1AU86-F1
#
_cell.length_a   1.000
_cell.length_b   1.000
_cell.length_c   1.000
_cell.angle_alpha   90.00
_cell.angle_beta   90.00
_cell.angle_gamma   90.00
#
_symmetry.space_group_name_H-M   'P 1'
#
loop_
_entity.id
_entity.type
_entity.pdbx_description
1 polymer ?
#
loop_
_entity_poly.entity_id
_entity_poly.type
_entity_poly.pdbx_seq_one_letter_code
_entity_poly.pdbx_strand_id
1 'polypeptide(L)'
;MAKKTNGEGGDGAGPAAPASFEEAMAELAQLVTQMESGQLPLEASVAAYARGSELVKYCAGQLDKVEAQVRILEGDMLKPFADGDEGAP
;
A
#
# COMPACT_ATOMS: atom_id res chain seq x y z
N MET A 1 19.84 -39.54 -21.58
CA MET A 1 18.37 -39.40 -21.49
C MET A 1 18.06 -37.95 -21.10
N ALA A 2 17.60 -37.15 -22.06
CA ALA A 2 17.14 -35.78 -21.81
C ALA A 2 15.69 -35.82 -21.31
N LYS A 3 15.38 -35.14 -20.20
CA LYS A 3 14.02 -34.69 -19.92
C LYS A 3 14.03 -33.18 -19.75
N LYS A 4 13.68 -32.55 -20.86
CA LYS A 4 13.30 -31.15 -21.02
C LYS A 4 11.83 -31.07 -20.56
N THR A 5 11.52 -30.25 -19.58
CA THR A 5 10.15 -29.77 -19.37
C THR A 5 10.21 -28.27 -19.14
N ASN A 6 10.08 -27.57 -20.27
CA ASN A 6 9.55 -26.23 -20.38
C ASN A 6 8.16 -26.20 -19.73
N GLY A 7 7.91 -25.16 -18.96
CA GLY A 7 6.61 -24.84 -18.39
C GLY A 7 6.43 -23.33 -18.45
N GLU A 8 6.22 -22.81 -19.66
CA GLU A 8 5.55 -21.53 -19.84
C GLU A 8 4.15 -21.64 -19.21
N GLY A 9 3.94 -20.89 -18.14
CA GLY A 9 2.64 -20.67 -17.53
C GLY A 9 2.41 -19.17 -17.51
N GLY A 10 1.75 -18.67 -18.56
CA GLY A 10 1.15 -17.35 -18.53
C GLY A 10 0.10 -17.30 -17.42
N ASP A 11 0.11 -16.24 -16.63
CA ASP A 11 -0.96 -15.96 -15.69
C ASP A 11 -1.44 -14.53 -15.92
N GLY A 12 -2.63 -14.45 -16.53
CA GLY A 12 -3.42 -13.22 -16.61
C GLY A 12 -4.02 -12.92 -15.25
N ALA A 13 -3.18 -12.56 -14.28
CA ALA A 13 -3.62 -11.97 -13.04
C ALA A 13 -3.91 -10.49 -13.28
N GLY A 14 -5.17 -10.07 -13.17
CA GLY A 14 -5.49 -8.66 -12.94
C GLY A 14 -4.64 -8.14 -11.77
N PRO A 15 -4.26 -6.85 -11.77
CA PRO A 15 -3.14 -6.39 -10.97
C PRO A 15 -3.45 -6.61 -9.49
N ALA A 16 -2.74 -7.58 -8.88
CA ALA A 16 -2.94 -7.94 -7.49
C ALA A 16 -2.64 -6.74 -6.58
N ALA A 17 -3.25 -6.72 -5.39
CA ALA A 17 -2.93 -5.73 -4.39
C ALA A 17 -1.42 -5.81 -4.05
N PRO A 18 -0.73 -4.68 -3.89
CA PRO A 18 0.70 -4.66 -3.54
C PRO A 18 0.94 -5.33 -2.18
N ALA A 19 2.07 -6.01 -2.00
CA ALA A 19 2.34 -6.75 -0.77
C ALA A 19 2.78 -5.83 0.39
N SER A 20 3.23 -4.61 0.08
CA SER A 20 3.68 -3.63 1.07
C SER A 20 3.44 -2.18 0.63
N PHE A 21 3.56 -1.24 1.57
CA PHE A 21 3.49 0.20 1.29
C PHE A 21 4.60 0.65 0.34
N GLU A 22 5.83 0.18 0.56
CA GLU A 22 6.99 0.53 -0.27
C GLU A 22 6.83 0.03 -1.71
N GLU A 23 6.31 -1.19 -1.89
CA GLU A 23 6.00 -1.72 -3.23
C GLU A 23 4.92 -0.89 -3.93
N ALA A 24 3.86 -0.52 -3.20
CA ALA A 24 2.79 0.31 -3.75
C ALA A 24 3.30 1.69 -4.20
N MET A 25 4.19 2.29 -3.40
CA MET A 25 4.83 3.56 -3.72
C MET A 25 5.79 3.46 -4.92
N ALA A 26 6.57 2.38 -5.00
CA ALA A 26 7.47 2.14 -6.12
C ALA A 26 6.69 1.97 -7.43
N GLU A 27 5.61 1.18 -7.41
CA GLU A 27 4.74 0.99 -8.58
C GLU A 27 4.08 2.31 -8.99
N LEU A 28 3.57 3.09 -8.03
CA LEU A 28 2.94 4.38 -8.29
C LEU A 28 3.94 5.36 -8.95
N ALA A 29 5.18 5.42 -8.46
CA ALA A 29 6.22 6.28 -9.05
C ALA A 29 6.55 5.88 -10.49
N GLN A 30 6.60 4.58 -10.78
CA GLN A 30 6.80 4.07 -12.14
C GLN A 30 5.64 4.43 -13.06
N LEU A 31 4.39 4.32 -12.60
CA LEU A 31 3.21 4.70 -13.37
C LEU A 31 3.20 6.20 -13.67
N VAL A 32 3.50 7.04 -12.68
CA VAL A 32 3.60 8.50 -12.88
C VAL A 32 4.66 8.83 -13.92
N THR A 33 5.86 8.24 -13.81
CA THR A 33 6.95 8.46 -14.79
C THR A 33 6.52 8.09 -16.21
N GLN A 34 5.80 6.98 -16.35
CA GLN A 34 5.27 6.53 -17.64
C GLN A 34 4.21 7.52 -18.16
N MET A 35 3.26 7.94 -17.34
CA MET A 35 2.22 8.93 -17.72
C MET A 35 2.82 10.28 -18.13
N GLU A 36 3.84 10.75 -17.41
CA GLU A 36 4.53 12.01 -17.68
C GLU A 36 5.36 11.97 -18.96
N SER A 37 5.81 10.79 -19.41
CA SER A 37 6.49 10.65 -20.70
C SER A 37 5.59 11.05 -21.89
N GLY A 38 4.27 11.02 -21.73
CA GLY A 38 3.31 11.34 -22.78
C GLY A 38 3.27 10.34 -23.94
N GLN A 39 3.99 9.21 -23.83
CA GLN A 39 4.08 8.20 -24.88
C GLN A 39 2.99 7.11 -24.78
N LEU A 40 2.13 7.13 -23.76
CA LEU A 40 1.08 6.13 -23.61
C LEU A 40 -0.08 6.37 -24.60
N PRO A 41 -0.55 5.32 -25.27
CA PRO A 41 -1.87 5.32 -25.91
C PRO A 41 -2.97 5.69 -24.91
N LEU A 42 -4.11 6.17 -25.41
CA LEU A 42 -5.23 6.60 -24.59
C LEU A 42 -5.73 5.49 -23.66
N GLU A 43 -5.95 4.29 -24.19
CA GLU A 43 -6.43 3.13 -23.44
C GLU A 43 -5.46 2.75 -22.31
N ALA A 44 -4.15 2.81 -22.60
CA ALA A 44 -3.11 2.54 -21.62
C ALA A 44 -3.03 3.64 -20.54
N SER A 45 -3.29 4.89 -20.91
CA SER A 45 -3.37 6.03 -19.97
C SER A 45 -4.53 5.88 -19.00
N VAL A 46 -5.70 5.43 -19.48
CA VAL A 46 -6.86 5.15 -18.60
C VAL A 46 -6.56 3.99 -17.66
N ALA A 47 -5.93 2.92 -18.15
CA ALA A 47 -5.52 1.79 -17.31
C ALA A 47 -4.49 2.20 -16.24
N ALA A 48 -3.48 2.99 -16.63
CA ALA A 48 -2.48 3.53 -15.71
C ALA A 48 -3.11 4.40 -14.61
N TYR A 49 -4.08 5.26 -14.98
CA TYR A 49 -4.83 6.06 -14.01
C TYR A 49 -5.65 5.21 -13.04
N ALA A 50 -6.37 4.20 -13.55
CA ALA A 50 -7.16 3.30 -12.72
C ALA A 50 -6.29 2.58 -11.69
N ARG A 51 -5.14 2.02 -12.13
CA ARG A 51 -4.17 1.39 -11.24
C ARG A 51 -3.57 2.37 -10.24
N GLY A 52 -3.19 3.56 -10.69
CA GLY A 52 -2.68 4.62 -9.80
C GLY A 52 -3.69 4.99 -8.71
N SER A 53 -4.98 5.07 -9.03
CA SER A 53 -6.05 5.32 -8.05
C SER A 53 -6.14 4.22 -6.99
N GLU A 54 -6.00 2.95 -7.37
CA GLU A 54 -5.98 1.82 -6.44
C GLU A 54 -4.77 1.87 -5.50
N LEU A 55 -3.58 2.16 -6.04
CA LEU A 55 -2.36 2.28 -5.26
C LEU A 55 -2.43 3.43 -4.25
N VAL A 56 -2.97 4.59 -4.65
CA VAL A 56 -3.17 5.74 -3.74
C VAL A 56 -4.12 5.37 -2.61
N LYS A 57 -5.24 4.69 -2.90
CA LYS A 57 -6.19 4.22 -1.88
C LYS A 57 -5.54 3.25 -0.91
N TYR A 58 -4.73 2.31 -1.42
CA TYR A 58 -3.99 1.38 -0.60
C TYR A 58 -3.02 2.09 0.35
N CYS A 59 -2.21 3.02 -0.18
CA CYS A 59 -1.25 3.79 0.62
C CYS A 59 -1.95 4.59 1.73
N ALA A 60 -3.04 5.30 1.40
CA ALA A 60 -3.83 6.04 2.38
C ALA A 60 -4.37 5.12 3.49
N GLY A 61 -4.97 3.98 3.11
CA GLY A 61 -5.49 3.02 4.09
C GLY A 61 -4.41 2.39 4.97
N GLN A 62 -3.17 2.27 4.51
CA GLN A 62 -2.05 1.82 5.35
C GLN A 62 -1.65 2.89 6.37
N LEU A 63 -1.60 4.16 5.96
CA LEU A 63 -1.30 5.28 6.87
C LEU A 63 -2.39 5.42 7.95
N ASP A 64 -3.67 5.32 7.57
CA ASP A 64 -4.79 5.39 8.51
C ASP A 64 -4.70 4.29 9.60
N LYS A 65 -4.30 3.07 9.21
CA LYS A 65 -4.09 1.97 10.15
C LYS A 65 -2.97 2.26 11.13
N VAL A 66 -1.84 2.79 10.64
CA VAL A 66 -0.69 3.15 11.49
C VAL A 66 -1.08 4.27 12.45
N GLU A 67 -1.77 5.30 11.96
CA GLU A 67 -2.25 6.40 12.80
C GLU A 67 -3.20 5.91 13.90
N ALA A 68 -4.14 5.03 13.56
CA ALA A 68 -5.06 4.43 14.54
C ALA A 68 -4.30 3.62 15.62
N GLN A 69 -3.27 2.87 15.22
CA GLN A 69 -2.43 2.12 16.17
C GLN A 69 -1.67 3.05 17.11
N VAL A 70 -1.07 4.12 16.59
CA VAL A 70 -0.36 5.12 17.40
C VAL A 70 -1.30 5.75 18.43
N ARG A 71 -2.51 6.18 18.02
CA ARG A 71 -3.50 6.77 18.94
C ARG A 71 -3.91 5.84 20.08
N ILE A 72 -4.05 4.54 19.81
CA ILE A 72 -4.36 3.55 20.85
C ILE A 72 -3.20 3.47 21.86
N LEU A 73 -1.96 3.39 21.36
CA LEU A 73 -0.77 3.32 22.22
C LEU A 73 -0.61 4.57 23.10
N GLU A 74 -0.87 5.76 22.55
CA GLU A 74 -0.85 7.02 23.31
C GLU A 74 -1.95 7.05 24.38
N GLY A 75 -3.17 6.64 24.02
CA GLY A 75 -4.31 6.57 24.95
C GLY A 75 -4.17 5.51 26.04
N ASP A 76 -3.40 4.46 25.80
CA ASP A 76 -3.06 3.44 26.81
C ASP A 76 -1.85 3.87 27.66
N MET A 77 -0.94 4.68 27.13
CA MET A 77 0.14 5.29 27.90
C MET A 77 -0.35 6.39 28.86
N LEU A 78 -1.50 7.01 28.57
CA LEU A 78 -2.11 8.05 29.40
C LEU A 78 -2.91 7.50 30.60
N LYS A 79 -3.42 6.26 30.53
CA LYS A 79 -4.23 5.65 31.61
C LYS A 79 -3.48 5.37 32.92
N PRO A 80 -2.20 4.95 32.95
CA PRO A 80 -1.52 4.59 34.20
C PRO A 80 -1.25 5.77 35.16
N PHE A 81 -1.39 7.02 34.72
CA PHE A 81 -1.12 8.21 35.54
C PHE A 81 -2.35 8.88 36.15
N ALA A 82 -3.56 8.54 35.67
CA ALA A 82 -4.80 9.15 36.19
C ALA A 82 -5.31 8.48 37.48
N ASP A 83 -4.85 7.26 37.78
CA ASP A 83 -5.29 6.50 38.96
C ASP A 83 -4.41 6.72 40.20
N GLY A 84 -3.49 7.70 40.16
CA GLY A 84 -2.47 7.92 41.19
C GLY A 84 -2.63 9.18 42.08
N ASP A 85 -3.65 10.01 41.87
CA ASP A 85 -3.83 11.27 42.62
C ASP A 85 -5.16 11.31 43.41
N GLU A 86 -5.52 10.19 44.04
CA GLU A 86 -6.59 10.17 45.05
C GLU A 86 -6.10 9.44 46.32
N GLY A 87 -5.56 10.22 47.26
CA GLY A 87 -5.41 9.79 48.66
C GLY A 87 -3.99 9.87 49.22
N ALA A 88 -3.55 11.08 49.58
CA ALA A 88 -2.64 11.25 50.71
C ALA A 88 -3.25 12.29 51.68
N PRO A 89 -3.48 11.95 52.96
CA PRO A 89 -3.98 12.89 53.97
C PRO A 89 -2.97 13.99 54.31
#